data_AF-A0AAP2H989-F1
#
_entry.id   AF-A0AAP2H989-F1
#
_cell.length_a   1.000
_cell.length_b   1.000
_cell.length_c   1.000
_cell.angle_alpha   90.00
_cell.angle_beta   90.00
_cell.angle_gamma   90.00
#
_symmetry.space_group_name_H-M   'P 1'
#
loop_
_entity.id
_entity.type
_entity.pdbx_description
1 polymer ?
#
loop_
_entity_poly.entity_id
_entity_poly.type
_entity_poly.pdbx_seq_one_letter_code
_entity_poly.pdbx_strand_id
1 'polypeptide(L)'
;MRHVIKSAMLAVALLFNYAASAQDTGTLVVEVAQFTSEKELPKKVDKQLRNGGLEWGVKDTQMVFSMVAKQFVDHPINHLTRYGQSEALTLPTGTYHVTGIGLEMTTGFSVQKILDKGAYVNENVLTFTIEPGKTTTLAIKPVIHKDATFAVNFWMPTLMASVRSEAGTGTETALNTRGASSIAWPNYNGPLKFVAK
;
A
#
# COMPACT_ATOMS: atom_id res chain seq x y z
N MET A 1 1.42 60.64 -7.37
CA MET A 1 1.35 59.84 -6.14
C MET A 1 0.57 58.52 -6.25
N ARG A 2 -0.62 58.48 -6.88
CA ARG A 2 -1.43 57.24 -7.01
C ARG A 2 -0.76 56.06 -7.73
N HIS A 3 0.20 56.29 -8.61
CA HIS A 3 0.91 55.22 -9.34
C HIS A 3 2.09 54.60 -8.55
N VAL A 4 2.69 55.36 -7.64
CA VAL A 4 3.82 54.87 -6.80
C VAL A 4 3.33 53.87 -5.75
N ILE A 5 2.11 54.09 -5.23
CA ILE A 5 1.47 53.21 -4.22
C ILE A 5 1.09 51.85 -4.83
N LYS A 6 0.68 51.80 -6.10
CA LYS A 6 0.32 50.55 -6.78
C LYS A 6 1.54 49.67 -7.11
N SER A 7 2.68 50.28 -7.46
CA SER A 7 3.93 49.54 -7.70
C SER A 7 4.54 48.98 -6.42
N ALA A 8 4.38 49.66 -5.28
CA ALA A 8 4.85 49.18 -3.99
C ALA A 8 4.06 47.95 -3.48
N MET A 9 2.74 47.89 -3.71
CA MET A 9 1.92 46.74 -3.32
C MET A 9 2.21 45.47 -4.13
N LEU A 10 2.58 45.59 -5.42
CA LEU A 10 2.93 44.43 -6.25
C LEU A 10 4.29 43.81 -5.83
N ALA A 11 5.25 44.65 -5.42
CA ALA A 11 6.54 44.17 -4.91
C ALA A 11 6.41 43.45 -3.55
N VAL A 12 5.50 43.90 -2.69
CA VAL A 12 5.21 43.24 -1.40
C VAL A 12 4.48 41.91 -1.61
N ALA A 13 3.56 41.81 -2.58
CA ALA A 13 2.88 40.55 -2.90
C ALA A 13 3.80 39.46 -3.50
N LEU A 14 4.91 39.86 -4.15
CA LEU A 14 5.92 38.92 -4.67
C LEU A 14 6.88 38.41 -3.58
N LEU A 15 7.08 39.16 -2.50
CA LEU A 15 7.93 38.74 -1.37
C LEU A 15 7.26 37.70 -0.45
N PHE A 16 5.94 37.59 -0.48
CA PHE A 16 5.18 36.57 0.29
C PHE A 16 4.99 35.24 -0.46
N ASN A 17 5.43 35.13 -1.72
CA ASN A 17 5.30 33.89 -2.52
C ASN A 17 6.54 32.97 -2.46
N TYR A 18 7.58 33.31 -1.68
CA TYR A 18 8.86 32.58 -1.66
C TYR A 18 9.04 31.56 -0.53
N ALA A 19 7.99 31.25 0.23
CA ALA A 19 7.98 30.09 1.12
C ALA A 19 7.14 28.96 0.51
N ALA A 20 7.41 28.60 -0.74
CA ALA A 20 7.27 27.19 -1.11
C ALA A 20 8.37 26.47 -0.34
N SER A 21 8.11 26.14 0.93
CA SER A 21 9.00 25.32 1.74
C SER A 21 9.32 24.09 0.91
N ALA A 22 10.55 23.96 0.45
CA ALA A 22 11.03 22.71 -0.11
C ALA A 22 10.81 21.69 1.00
N GLN A 23 9.77 20.86 0.83
CA GLN A 23 9.42 19.90 1.86
C GLN A 23 10.57 18.92 1.91
N ASP A 24 11.24 18.81 3.06
CA ASP A 24 12.33 17.87 3.23
C ASP A 24 11.85 16.49 2.81
N THR A 25 12.62 15.81 1.98
CA THR A 25 12.27 14.49 1.43
C THR A 25 13.24 13.42 1.91
N GLY A 26 12.76 12.19 1.99
CA GLY A 26 13.60 11.00 2.07
C GLY A 26 13.26 10.03 0.94
N THR A 27 13.90 8.86 0.97
CA THR A 27 13.68 7.79 -0.01
C THR A 27 12.97 6.63 0.67
N LEU A 28 11.80 6.26 0.14
CA LEU A 28 11.18 4.97 0.41
C LEU A 28 11.67 3.95 -0.62
N VAL A 29 12.14 2.79 -0.17
CA VAL A 29 12.34 1.63 -1.02
C VAL A 29 11.28 0.59 -0.66
N VAL A 30 10.42 0.23 -1.61
CA VAL A 30 9.54 -0.92 -1.50
C VAL A 30 10.27 -2.12 -2.08
N GLU A 31 10.75 -3.00 -1.20
CA GLU A 31 11.52 -4.19 -1.57
C GLU A 31 10.62 -5.41 -1.50
N VAL A 32 10.31 -6.03 -2.63
CA VAL A 32 9.49 -7.25 -2.69
C VAL A 32 10.39 -8.44 -2.94
N ALA A 33 10.54 -9.32 -1.96
CA ALA A 33 11.35 -10.53 -2.09
C ALA A 33 10.76 -11.51 -3.13
N GLN A 34 11.56 -12.50 -3.52
CA GLN A 34 11.02 -13.68 -4.20
C GLN A 34 9.99 -14.35 -3.27
N PHE A 35 8.88 -14.81 -3.82
CA PHE A 35 7.89 -15.49 -3.01
C PHE A 35 8.42 -16.85 -2.54
N THR A 36 8.00 -17.26 -1.34
CA THR A 36 8.13 -18.64 -0.87
C THR A 36 6.78 -19.31 -0.85
N SER A 37 6.72 -20.63 -0.73
CA SER A 37 5.44 -21.36 -0.65
C SER A 37 5.53 -22.43 0.42
N GLU A 38 4.47 -22.58 1.22
CA GLU A 38 4.40 -23.63 2.25
C GLU A 38 4.22 -25.04 1.65
N LYS A 39 3.70 -25.11 0.43
CA LYS A 39 3.46 -26.36 -0.30
C LYS A 39 3.98 -26.25 -1.72
N GLU A 40 4.26 -27.38 -2.35
CA GLU A 40 4.61 -27.40 -3.76
C GLU A 40 3.47 -26.80 -4.61
N LEU A 41 3.84 -25.85 -5.46
CA LEU A 41 2.90 -25.16 -6.33
C LEU A 41 2.64 -25.97 -7.60
N PRO A 42 1.39 -26.05 -8.09
CA PRO A 42 1.14 -26.55 -9.44
C PRO A 42 1.92 -25.73 -10.47
N LYS A 43 2.55 -26.39 -11.46
CA LYS A 43 3.41 -25.74 -12.47
C LYS A 43 2.78 -24.49 -13.11
N LYS A 44 1.46 -24.54 -13.39
CA LYS A 44 0.72 -23.41 -13.97
C LYS A 44 0.67 -22.22 -13.00
N VAL A 45 0.45 -22.47 -11.71
CA VAL A 45 0.39 -21.46 -10.65
C VAL A 45 1.78 -20.85 -10.43
N ASP A 46 2.82 -21.67 -10.31
CA ASP A 46 4.20 -21.19 -10.17
C ASP A 46 4.59 -20.27 -11.35
N LYS A 47 4.32 -20.70 -12.60
CA LYS A 47 4.58 -19.88 -13.80
C LYS A 47 3.82 -18.56 -13.77
N GLN A 48 2.58 -18.55 -13.31
CA GLN A 48 1.79 -17.32 -13.20
C GLN A 48 2.36 -16.39 -12.13
N LEU A 49 2.67 -16.92 -10.94
CA LEU A 49 3.21 -16.15 -9.82
C LEU A 49 4.59 -15.56 -10.13
N ARG A 50 5.48 -16.27 -10.84
CA ARG A 50 6.78 -15.74 -11.26
C ARG A 50 6.68 -14.51 -12.16
N ASN A 51 5.57 -14.34 -12.87
CA ASN A 51 5.28 -13.15 -13.67
C ASN A 51 4.39 -12.13 -12.95
N GLY A 52 4.04 -12.41 -11.69
CA GLY A 52 3.22 -11.56 -10.84
C GLY A 52 4.03 -10.52 -10.08
N GLY A 53 3.33 -9.81 -9.21
CA GLY A 53 3.86 -8.77 -8.35
C GLY A 53 2.78 -8.29 -7.39
N LEU A 54 3.13 -7.29 -6.60
CA LEU A 54 2.22 -6.66 -5.65
C LEU A 54 1.80 -5.31 -6.20
N GLU A 55 0.48 -5.10 -6.25
CA GLU A 55 -0.09 -3.79 -6.52
C GLU A 55 -0.16 -2.98 -5.22
N TRP A 56 0.30 -1.74 -5.28
CA TRP A 56 0.27 -0.84 -4.14
C TRP A 56 0.16 0.62 -4.56
N GLY A 57 -0.10 1.47 -3.58
CA GLY A 57 -0.30 2.89 -3.77
C GLY A 57 0.15 3.69 -2.56
N VAL A 58 0.51 4.94 -2.80
CA VAL A 58 0.76 5.93 -1.75
C VAL A 58 0.08 7.24 -2.10
N LYS A 59 -0.61 7.84 -1.12
CA LYS A 59 -1.19 9.17 -1.21
C LYS A 59 -1.13 9.82 0.16
N ASP A 60 -0.67 11.06 0.20
CA ASP A 60 -0.41 11.78 1.45
C ASP A 60 0.51 10.94 2.34
N THR A 61 0.06 10.53 3.54
CA THR A 61 0.79 9.64 4.44
C THR A 61 0.23 8.22 4.49
N GLN A 62 -0.71 7.88 3.61
CA GLN A 62 -1.31 6.55 3.57
C GLN A 62 -0.70 5.71 2.45
N MET A 63 -0.27 4.51 2.80
CA MET A 63 0.22 3.50 1.86
C MET A 63 -0.74 2.31 1.88
N VAL A 64 -1.14 1.81 0.70
CA VAL A 64 -2.13 0.75 0.58
C VAL A 64 -1.59 -0.40 -0.26
N PHE A 65 -1.68 -1.61 0.29
CA PHE A 65 -1.46 -2.87 -0.43
C PHE A 65 -2.81 -3.59 -0.54
N SER A 66 -3.16 -4.08 -1.73
CA SER A 66 -4.49 -4.63 -1.97
C SER A 66 -4.45 -6.02 -2.60
N MET A 67 -5.26 -6.92 -2.04
CA MET A 67 -5.61 -8.23 -2.63
C MET A 67 -6.92 -8.17 -3.42
N VAL A 68 -7.64 -7.05 -3.38
CA VAL A 68 -8.83 -6.81 -4.18
C VAL A 68 -8.50 -5.94 -5.39
N ALA A 69 -9.28 -6.07 -6.46
CA ALA A 69 -9.04 -5.34 -7.69
C ALA A 69 -9.25 -3.82 -7.49
N LYS A 70 -8.36 -3.01 -8.09
CA LYS A 70 -8.26 -1.55 -7.84
C LYS A 70 -9.54 -0.75 -8.09
N GLN A 71 -10.46 -1.21 -8.94
CA GLN A 71 -11.74 -0.52 -9.17
C GLN A 71 -12.67 -0.49 -7.95
N PHE A 72 -12.38 -1.29 -6.91
CA PHE A 72 -13.12 -1.30 -5.67
C PHE A 72 -12.46 -0.45 -4.58
N VAL A 73 -11.28 0.13 -4.86
CA VAL A 73 -10.49 0.89 -3.89
C VAL A 73 -10.44 2.35 -4.31
N ASP A 74 -10.95 3.26 -3.48
CA ASP A 74 -10.85 4.71 -3.70
C ASP A 74 -9.51 5.26 -3.20
N HIS A 75 -8.43 4.70 -3.74
CA HIS A 75 -7.04 5.07 -3.47
C HIS A 75 -6.22 4.81 -4.73
N PRO A 76 -5.26 5.68 -5.09
CA PRO A 76 -4.43 5.45 -6.27
C PRO A 76 -3.55 4.22 -6.06
N ILE A 77 -3.92 3.09 -6.68
CA ILE A 77 -3.09 1.88 -6.76
C ILE A 77 -2.41 1.86 -8.13
N ASN A 78 -1.29 2.57 -8.22
CA ASN A 78 -0.58 2.89 -9.46
C ASN A 78 0.80 2.23 -9.57
N HIS A 79 1.27 1.54 -8.53
CA HIS A 79 2.55 0.84 -8.52
C HIS A 79 2.35 -0.68 -8.63
N LEU A 80 3.25 -1.34 -9.34
CA LEU A 80 3.35 -2.80 -9.43
C LEU A 80 4.81 -3.21 -9.28
N THR A 81 5.16 -3.74 -8.12
CA THR A 81 6.51 -4.26 -7.88
C THR A 81 6.49 -5.78 -8.00
N ARG A 82 7.26 -6.32 -8.97
CA ARG A 82 7.35 -7.76 -9.23
C ARG A 82 8.07 -8.49 -8.11
N TYR A 83 7.81 -9.79 -7.96
CA TYR A 83 8.53 -10.60 -6.98
C TYR A 83 10.04 -10.64 -7.27
N GLY A 84 10.83 -10.41 -6.21
CA GLY A 84 12.28 -10.26 -6.26
C GLY A 84 12.77 -8.96 -6.88
N GLN A 85 11.94 -7.91 -6.90
CA GLN A 85 12.30 -6.57 -7.38
C GLN A 85 12.06 -5.53 -6.29
N SER A 86 12.62 -4.35 -6.50
CA SER A 86 12.37 -3.19 -5.65
C SER A 86 11.99 -1.98 -6.48
N GLU A 87 11.29 -1.05 -5.84
CA GLU A 87 10.93 0.25 -6.39
C GLU A 87 11.29 1.33 -5.36
N ALA A 88 11.87 2.43 -5.82
CA ALA A 88 12.27 3.54 -4.96
C ALA A 88 11.46 4.79 -5.29
N LEU A 89 10.94 5.46 -4.26
CA LEU A 89 10.21 6.72 -4.36
C LEU A 89 10.85 7.78 -3.47
N THR A 90 10.97 8.99 -3.99
CA THR A 90 11.22 10.17 -3.14
C THR A 90 9.90 10.61 -2.54
N LEU A 91 9.81 10.59 -1.22
CA LEU A 91 8.62 10.94 -0.48
C LEU A 91 8.88 12.12 0.47
N PRO A 92 7.89 12.98 0.72
CA PRO A 92 7.98 13.95 1.78
C PRO A 92 8.26 13.30 3.13
N THR A 93 9.02 13.97 3.96
CA THR A 93 9.25 13.56 5.34
C THR A 93 7.95 13.53 6.13
N GLY A 94 7.85 12.55 7.02
CA GLY A 94 6.66 12.33 7.81
C GLY A 94 6.46 10.88 8.22
N THR A 95 5.43 10.66 9.02
CA THR A 95 4.99 9.34 9.44
C THR A 95 3.97 8.80 8.46
N TYR A 96 4.24 7.62 7.91
CA TYR A 96 3.39 6.92 6.95
C TYR A 96 2.72 5.72 7.62
N HIS A 97 1.48 5.48 7.23
CA HIS A 97 0.67 4.36 7.73
C HIS A 97 0.34 3.41 6.59
N VAL A 98 0.69 2.15 6.77
CA VAL A 98 0.39 1.07 5.82
C VAL A 98 -0.96 0.47 6.18
N THR A 99 -1.84 0.37 5.20
CA THR A 99 -3.12 -0.34 5.29
C THR A 99 -3.11 -1.50 4.32
N GLY A 100 -3.51 -2.67 4.79
CA GLY A 100 -3.66 -3.86 3.95
C GLY A 100 -5.13 -4.15 3.66
N ILE A 101 -5.49 -4.35 2.39
CA ILE A 101 -6.80 -4.86 2.00
C ILE A 101 -6.65 -6.34 1.68
N GLY A 102 -7.18 -7.19 2.57
CA GLY A 102 -7.11 -8.64 2.46
C GLY A 102 -8.32 -9.23 1.75
N LEU A 103 -8.16 -10.49 1.31
CA LEU A 103 -9.21 -11.28 0.69
C LEU A 103 -9.02 -12.75 1.07
N GLU A 104 -9.97 -13.28 1.84
CA GLU A 104 -10.11 -14.72 2.06
C GLU A 104 -10.99 -15.32 0.98
N MET A 105 -10.59 -16.46 0.41
CA MET A 105 -11.32 -17.05 -0.70
C MET A 105 -12.56 -17.78 -0.18
N THR A 106 -13.72 -17.19 -0.44
CA THR A 106 -15.03 -17.74 -0.09
C THR A 106 -15.84 -18.01 -1.35
N THR A 107 -16.85 -18.89 -1.26
CA THR A 107 -17.77 -19.08 -2.39
C THR A 107 -18.66 -17.86 -2.60
N GLY A 108 -18.48 -17.25 -3.77
CA GLY A 108 -19.34 -16.22 -4.32
C GLY A 108 -19.54 -16.44 -5.81
N PHE A 109 -20.80 -16.41 -6.25
CA PHE A 109 -21.17 -16.50 -7.67
C PHE A 109 -21.12 -15.14 -8.39
N SER A 110 -20.70 -14.08 -7.69
CA SER A 110 -20.51 -12.74 -8.24
C SER A 110 -19.39 -12.02 -7.48
N VAL A 111 -18.77 -11.03 -8.12
CA VAL A 111 -17.69 -10.22 -7.52
C VAL A 111 -18.16 -9.56 -6.22
N GLN A 112 -19.39 -9.03 -6.19
CA GLN A 112 -19.95 -8.43 -4.98
C GLN A 112 -20.02 -9.43 -3.81
N LYS A 113 -20.49 -10.68 -4.06
CA LYS A 113 -20.55 -11.70 -3.01
C LYS A 113 -19.17 -12.11 -2.50
N ILE A 114 -18.16 -12.11 -3.37
CA ILE A 114 -16.77 -12.38 -2.97
C ILE A 114 -16.25 -11.27 -2.06
N LEU A 115 -16.48 -10.00 -2.43
CA LEU A 115 -16.10 -8.86 -1.59
C LEU A 115 -16.82 -8.89 -0.24
N ASP A 116 -18.14 -9.10 -0.24
CA ASP A 116 -18.94 -9.03 0.98
C ASP A 116 -18.55 -10.10 2.01
N LYS A 117 -18.16 -11.29 1.53
CA LYS A 117 -17.82 -12.41 2.41
C LYS A 117 -16.34 -12.51 2.73
N GLY A 118 -15.49 -12.20 1.76
CA GLY A 118 -14.06 -12.50 1.82
C GLY A 118 -13.17 -11.29 2.10
N ALA A 119 -13.57 -10.09 1.68
CA ALA A 119 -12.71 -8.92 1.76
C ALA A 119 -12.78 -8.23 3.14
N TYR A 120 -11.67 -7.61 3.53
CA TYR A 120 -11.52 -6.85 4.77
C TYR A 120 -10.39 -5.83 4.68
N VAL A 121 -10.42 -4.85 5.57
CA VAL A 121 -9.41 -3.81 5.70
C VAL A 121 -8.69 -3.95 7.03
N ASN A 122 -7.36 -3.94 6.99
CA ASN A 122 -6.45 -3.84 8.11
C ASN A 122 -5.84 -2.44 8.12
N GLU A 123 -6.52 -1.51 8.78
CA GLU A 123 -6.08 -0.11 8.82
C GLU A 123 -4.81 0.06 9.66
N ASN A 124 -3.87 0.85 9.15
CA ASN A 124 -2.67 1.31 9.87
C ASN A 124 -1.88 0.16 10.53
N VAL A 125 -1.85 -1.01 9.88
CA VAL A 125 -1.26 -2.26 10.39
C VAL A 125 0.25 -2.15 10.61
N LEU A 126 0.92 -1.24 9.90
CA LEU A 126 2.33 -0.93 10.05
C LEU A 126 2.53 0.58 9.91
N THR A 127 3.46 1.15 10.66
CA THR A 127 3.78 2.58 10.62
C THR A 127 5.29 2.75 10.51
N PHE A 128 5.75 3.73 9.72
CA PHE A 128 7.16 4.07 9.59
C PHE A 128 7.36 5.56 9.33
N THR A 129 8.59 6.03 9.50
CA THR A 129 8.96 7.43 9.26
C THR A 129 9.88 7.53 8.05
N ILE A 130 9.61 8.52 7.20
CA ILE A 130 10.55 9.00 6.19
C ILE A 130 11.30 10.18 6.80
N GLU A 131 12.61 10.02 6.95
CA GLU A 131 13.52 11.03 7.50
C GLU A 131 14.24 11.80 6.37
N PRO A 132 14.57 13.10 6.58
CA PRO A 132 15.24 13.92 5.56
C PRO A 132 16.54 13.29 5.07
N GLY A 133 16.67 13.12 3.75
CA GLY A 133 17.88 12.60 3.09
C GLY A 133 18.20 11.13 3.37
N LYS A 134 17.37 10.42 4.15
CA LYS A 134 17.61 9.02 4.51
C LYS A 134 16.77 8.06 3.68
N THR A 135 17.20 6.79 3.69
CA THR A 135 16.46 5.70 3.05
C THR A 135 15.75 4.86 4.11
N THR A 136 14.45 4.68 3.93
CA THR A 136 13.64 3.72 4.66
C THR A 136 13.22 2.61 3.69
N THR A 137 13.46 1.34 4.03
CA THR A 137 12.97 0.21 3.25
C THR A 137 11.72 -0.38 3.89
N LEU A 138 10.64 -0.49 3.12
CA LEU A 138 9.54 -1.40 3.41
C LEU A 138 9.80 -2.73 2.69
N ALA A 139 10.27 -3.73 3.44
CA ALA A 139 10.55 -5.06 2.92
C ALA A 139 9.31 -5.94 3.02
N ILE A 140 8.90 -6.55 1.91
CA ILE A 140 7.76 -7.45 1.81
C ILE A 140 8.25 -8.84 1.41
N LYS A 141 7.94 -9.85 2.23
CA LYS A 141 8.17 -11.26 1.96
C LYS A 141 6.83 -11.95 1.69
N PRO A 142 6.50 -12.24 0.41
CA PRO A 142 5.29 -12.97 0.07
C PRO A 142 5.46 -14.45 0.44
N VAL A 143 4.56 -14.97 1.26
CA VAL A 143 4.48 -16.40 1.60
C VAL A 143 3.20 -16.97 1.00
N ILE A 144 3.31 -17.84 0.01
CA ILE A 144 2.16 -18.43 -0.67
C ILE A 144 1.56 -19.54 0.19
N HIS A 145 0.29 -19.34 0.54
CA HIS A 145 -0.52 -20.33 1.24
C HIS A 145 -1.53 -20.96 0.30
N LYS A 146 -1.87 -22.21 0.59
CA LYS A 146 -2.97 -22.91 -0.06
C LYS A 146 -4.25 -22.68 0.73
N ASP A 147 -5.20 -21.99 0.11
CA ASP A 147 -6.58 -21.90 0.58
C ASP A 147 -7.47 -22.85 -0.26
N ALA A 148 -8.60 -23.28 0.27
CA ALA A 148 -9.53 -24.16 -0.42
C ALA A 148 -10.99 -23.82 -0.07
N THR A 149 -11.80 -23.60 -1.10
CA THR A 149 -13.26 -23.44 -0.95
C THR A 149 -13.98 -24.24 -2.04
N PHE A 150 -15.00 -25.02 -1.66
CA PHE A 150 -15.85 -25.82 -2.54
C PHE A 150 -15.09 -26.54 -3.68
N ALA A 151 -14.06 -27.31 -3.31
CA ALA A 151 -13.20 -28.11 -4.20
C ALA A 151 -12.24 -27.34 -5.13
N VAL A 152 -12.14 -26.01 -5.02
CA VAL A 152 -11.15 -25.20 -5.74
C VAL A 152 -10.03 -24.78 -4.80
N ASN A 153 -8.78 -25.01 -5.23
CA ASN A 153 -7.60 -24.56 -4.50
C ASN A 153 -7.18 -23.17 -4.97
N PHE A 154 -6.97 -22.27 -4.03
CA PHE A 154 -6.43 -20.94 -4.25
C PHE A 154 -5.02 -20.85 -3.65
N TRP A 155 -4.15 -20.10 -4.32
CA TRP A 155 -2.76 -19.92 -3.91
C TRP A 155 -2.51 -18.44 -3.73
N MET A 156 -2.60 -17.98 -2.49
CA MET A 156 -2.64 -16.55 -2.15
C MET A 156 -1.45 -16.21 -1.25
N PRO A 157 -0.75 -15.09 -1.49
CA PRO A 157 0.32 -14.65 -0.61
C PRO A 157 -0.22 -14.05 0.69
N THR A 158 0.38 -14.42 1.81
CA THR A 158 0.49 -13.54 2.98
C THR A 158 1.63 -12.57 2.74
N LEU A 159 1.40 -11.28 2.95
CA LEU A 159 2.38 -10.21 2.75
C LEU A 159 3.05 -9.89 4.09
N MET A 160 4.14 -10.59 4.40
CA MET A 160 4.92 -10.34 5.62
C MET A 160 5.79 -9.10 5.42
N ALA A 161 5.46 -8.02 6.10
CA ALA A 161 6.12 -6.72 5.94
C ALA A 161 6.99 -6.38 7.15
N SER A 162 8.17 -5.81 6.91
CA SER A 162 8.99 -5.18 7.95
C SER A 162 9.60 -3.88 7.43
N VAL A 163 9.90 -2.98 8.36
CA VAL A 163 10.55 -1.70 8.05
C VAL A 163 12.00 -1.77 8.46
N ARG A 164 12.90 -1.48 7.52
CA ARG A 164 14.33 -1.37 7.77
C ARG A 164 14.76 0.09 7.60
N SER A 165 15.41 0.62 8.63
CA SER A 165 15.96 1.96 8.69
C SER A 165 17.33 1.93 9.38
N GLU A 166 17.97 3.09 9.57
CA GLU A 166 19.19 3.19 10.36
C GLU A 166 19.01 2.72 11.81
N ALA A 167 17.81 2.84 12.37
CA ALA A 167 17.48 2.35 13.71
C ALA A 167 17.41 0.81 13.80
N GLY A 168 17.45 0.12 12.66
CA GLY A 168 17.39 -1.33 12.57
C GLY A 168 16.22 -1.83 11.74
N THR A 169 15.92 -3.13 11.89
CA THR A 169 14.81 -3.81 11.23
C THR A 169 13.70 -4.08 12.23
N GLY A 170 12.49 -3.59 11.94
CA GLY A 170 11.30 -3.82 12.73
C GLY A 170 10.77 -5.25 12.62
N THR A 171 9.82 -5.58 13.49
CA THR A 171 9.14 -6.88 13.50
C THR A 171 8.34 -7.10 12.21
N GLU A 172 8.34 -8.34 11.73
CA GLU A 172 7.50 -8.73 10.60
C GLU A 172 6.02 -8.74 10.98
N THR A 173 5.20 -8.09 10.16
CA THR A 173 3.75 -7.95 10.35
C THR A 173 3.04 -8.34 9.08
N ALA A 174 2.04 -9.22 9.18
CA ALA A 174 1.24 -9.62 8.03
C ALA A 174 0.26 -8.51 7.65
N LEU A 175 0.40 -7.91 6.47
CA LEU A 175 -0.46 -6.80 6.05
C LEU A 175 -1.89 -7.25 5.75
N ASN A 176 -2.05 -8.44 5.18
CA ASN A 176 -3.29 -8.92 4.61
C ASN A 176 -3.83 -10.18 5.29
N THR A 177 -3.46 -10.45 6.55
CA THR A 177 -4.08 -11.54 7.36
C THR A 177 -5.19 -10.97 8.22
N ARG A 178 -6.35 -11.63 8.26
CA ARG A 178 -7.46 -11.21 9.11
C ARG A 178 -7.11 -11.40 10.58
N GLY A 179 -7.35 -10.36 11.38
CA GLY A 179 -7.18 -10.33 12.83
C GLY A 179 -8.37 -9.67 13.53
N ALA A 180 -8.24 -9.45 14.83
CA ALA A 180 -9.31 -8.88 15.65
C ALA A 180 -9.65 -7.42 15.29
N SER A 181 -8.70 -6.67 14.73
CA SER A 181 -8.88 -5.29 14.28
C SER A 181 -9.33 -5.17 12.83
N SER A 182 -9.48 -6.29 12.11
CA SER A 182 -9.90 -6.27 10.70
C SER A 182 -11.36 -5.87 10.55
N ILE A 183 -11.63 -4.94 9.65
CA ILE A 183 -12.99 -4.49 9.35
C ILE A 183 -13.46 -5.20 8.09
N ALA A 184 -14.52 -6.02 8.20
CA ALA A 184 -15.11 -6.68 7.04
C ALA A 184 -15.57 -5.65 5.99
N TRP A 185 -15.37 -5.95 4.71
CA TRP A 185 -15.63 -5.02 3.61
C TRP A 185 -17.04 -4.40 3.61
N PRO A 186 -18.14 -5.14 3.90
CA PRO A 186 -19.47 -4.55 4.02
C PRO A 186 -19.58 -3.48 5.10
N ASN A 187 -18.87 -3.68 6.21
CA ASN A 187 -18.92 -2.83 7.40
C ASN A 187 -17.91 -1.68 7.35
N TYR A 188 -16.97 -1.72 6.40
CA TYR A 188 -15.98 -0.67 6.22
C TYR A 188 -16.63 0.56 5.57
N ASN A 189 -16.58 1.68 6.29
CA ASN A 189 -17.11 2.99 5.87
C ASN A 189 -16.00 4.04 5.69
N GLY A 190 -14.73 3.61 5.69
CA GLY A 190 -13.59 4.51 5.52
C GLY A 190 -13.32 4.89 4.06
N PRO A 191 -12.37 5.81 3.83
CA PRO A 191 -12.16 6.46 2.54
C PRO A 191 -11.61 5.53 1.46
N LEU A 192 -11.11 4.33 1.81
CA LEU A 192 -10.56 3.39 0.83
C LEU A 192 -11.63 2.63 0.04
N LYS A 193 -12.89 2.64 0.48
CA LYS A 193 -13.96 1.90 -0.21
C LYS A 193 -14.53 2.74 -1.33
N PHE A 194 -14.43 2.25 -2.57
CA PHE A 194 -15.13 2.90 -3.66
C PHE A 194 -16.65 2.76 -3.48
N VAL A 195 -17.33 3.91 -3.48
CA VAL A 195 -18.79 4.00 -3.50
C VAL A 195 -19.18 4.76 -4.76
N ALA A 196 -19.94 4.12 -5.65
CA ALA A 196 -20.47 4.78 -6.83
C ALA A 196 -21.34 5.98 -6.39
N LYS A 197 -21.01 7.16 -6.92
CA LYS A 197 -21.77 8.40 -6.70
C LYS A 197 -22.89 8.52 -7.73
#